data_AF-A0A0P9D4B8-F1
#
_entry.id   AF-A0A0P9D4B8-F1
#
_cell.length_a   1.000
_cell.length_b   1.000
_cell.length_c   1.000
_cell.angle_alpha   90.00
_cell.angle_beta   90.00
_cell.angle_gamma   90.00
#
_symmetry.space_group_name_H-M   'P 1'
#
loop_
_entity.id
_entity.type
_entity.pdbx_description
1 polymer ?
#
loop_
_entity_poly.entity_id
_entity_poly.type
_entity_poly.pdbx_seq_one_letter_code
_entity_poly.pdbx_strand_id
1 'polypeptide(L)'
;MDKKSLYLYYYAMIAYWIGSVPFVLYAILIKPVGKLYHEQPYTMISPVFGNFGVYEEGLLVIALVFIFISIILLGISIAHNKSTNGKISRRTIITPILLYIFTFAALGGAIL
;
A
#
# COMPACT_ATOMS: atom_id res chain seq x y z
N MET A 1 12.44 17.85 -12.75
CA MET A 1 11.05 17.36 -12.88
C MET A 1 10.12 18.55 -13.05
N ASP A 2 9.23 18.52 -14.04
CA ASP A 2 8.23 19.58 -14.23
C ASP A 2 7.13 19.53 -13.15
N LYS A 3 6.37 20.62 -13.02
CA LYS A 3 5.35 20.80 -11.97
C LYS A 3 4.29 19.69 -11.99
N LYS A 4 3.87 19.24 -13.17
CA LYS A 4 2.81 18.22 -13.31
C LYS A 4 3.31 16.84 -12.89
N SER A 5 4.50 16.46 -13.34
CA SER A 5 5.15 15.22 -12.87
C SER A 5 5.41 15.25 -11.37
N LEU A 6 5.80 16.40 -10.81
CA LEU A 6 5.97 16.58 -9.37
C LEU A 6 4.69 16.36 -8.58
N TYR A 7 3.55 16.91 -9.02
CA TYR A 7 2.27 16.64 -8.37
C TYR A 7 1.86 15.19 -8.48
N LEU A 8 2.00 14.56 -9.64
CA LEU A 8 1.69 13.13 -9.81
C LEU A 8 2.55 12.25 -8.87
N TYR A 9 3.81 12.60 -8.69
CA TYR A 9 4.69 11.93 -7.72
C TYR A 9 4.17 12.10 -6.29
N TYR A 10 3.82 13.33 -5.88
CA TYR A 10 3.30 13.56 -4.54
C TYR A 10 1.95 12.89 -4.31
N TYR A 11 1.05 12.89 -5.29
CA TYR A 11 -0.22 12.16 -5.20
C TYR A 11 0.02 10.66 -5.10
N ALA A 12 1.00 10.11 -5.82
CA ALA A 12 1.42 8.73 -5.62
C ALA A 12 1.85 8.49 -4.17
N MET A 13 2.70 9.33 -3.60
CA MET A 13 3.19 9.16 -2.23
C MET A 13 2.08 9.30 -1.18
N ILE A 14 1.14 10.22 -1.38
CA ILE A 14 -0.02 10.39 -0.51
C ILE A 14 -0.92 9.15 -0.59
N ALA A 15 -1.21 8.65 -1.79
CA ALA A 15 -1.99 7.43 -1.98
C ALA A 15 -1.31 6.23 -1.30
N TYR A 16 0.00 6.09 -1.44
CA TYR A 16 0.77 5.05 -0.74
C TYR A 16 0.66 5.21 0.77
N TRP A 17 0.80 6.43 1.29
CA TRP A 17 0.70 6.68 2.73
C TRP A 17 -0.68 6.30 3.29
N ILE A 18 -1.75 6.67 2.59
CA ILE A 18 -3.12 6.27 2.95
C ILE A 18 -3.26 4.75 2.91
N GLY A 19 -2.79 4.09 1.85
CA GLY A 19 -2.82 2.63 1.73
C GLY A 19 -1.92 1.90 2.74
N SER A 20 -0.87 2.56 3.23
CA SER A 20 0.07 1.98 4.20
C SER A 20 -0.56 1.82 5.58
N VAL A 21 -1.55 2.64 5.94
CA VAL A 21 -2.27 2.51 7.23
C VAL A 21 -3.02 1.17 7.33
N PRO A 22 -3.96 0.82 6.42
CA PRO A 22 -4.62 -0.48 6.47
C PRO A 22 -3.65 -1.64 6.21
N PHE A 23 -2.60 -1.43 5.40
CA PHE A 23 -1.53 -2.44 5.23
C PHE A 23 -0.85 -2.78 6.56
N VAL A 24 -0.39 -1.78 7.33
CA VAL A 24 0.28 -2.01 8.61
C VAL A 24 -0.66 -2.72 9.58
N LEU A 25 -1.92 -2.25 9.67
CA LEU A 25 -2.93 -2.90 10.50
C LEU A 25 -3.14 -4.35 10.11
N TYR A 26 -3.34 -4.64 8.82
CA TYR A 26 -3.58 -5.98 8.31
C TYR A 26 -2.35 -6.89 8.45
N ALA A 27 -1.27 -6.56 7.73
CA ALA A 27 -0.15 -7.48 7.47
C ALA A 27 0.89 -7.53 8.59
N ILE A 28 1.08 -6.42 9.30
CA ILE A 28 2.13 -6.31 10.33
C ILE A 28 1.57 -6.57 11.73
N LEU A 29 0.30 -6.22 11.98
CA LEU A 29 -0.31 -6.34 13.30
C LEU A 29 -1.31 -7.49 13.37
N ILE A 30 -2.45 -7.40 12.69
CA ILE A 30 -3.58 -8.32 12.87
C ILE A 30 -3.21 -9.74 12.45
N LYS A 31 -2.69 -9.95 11.23
CA LYS A 31 -2.36 -11.29 10.75
C LYS A 31 -1.31 -12.02 11.60
N PRO A 32 -0.16 -11.41 11.95
CA PRO A 32 0.83 -12.06 12.81
C PRO A 32 0.29 -12.39 14.19
N VAL A 33 -0.48 -11.49 14.82
CA VAL A 33 -1.10 -11.73 16.13
C VAL A 33 -2.13 -12.85 16.05
N GLY A 34 -3.03 -12.82 15.06
CA GLY A 34 -4.04 -13.87 14.86
C GLY A 34 -3.40 -15.24 14.61
N LYS A 35 -2.29 -15.29 13.85
CA LYS A 35 -1.52 -16.53 13.63
C LYS A 35 -0.86 -17.04 14.90
N LEU A 36 -0.32 -16.15 15.74
CA LEU A 36 0.29 -16.52 17.02
C LEU A 36 -0.72 -17.14 17.99
N TYR A 37 -1.93 -16.58 18.04
CA TYR A 37 -3.00 -17.02 18.94
C TYR A 37 -3.95 -18.06 18.32
N HIS A 38 -3.70 -18.51 17.08
CA HIS A 38 -4.54 -19.46 16.34
C HIS A 38 -6.01 -19.01 16.26
N GLU A 39 -6.22 -17.72 16.07
CA GLU A 39 -7.56 -17.13 16.01
C GLU A 39 -8.29 -17.55 14.72
N GLN A 40 -9.62 -17.61 14.78
CA GLN A 40 -10.49 -17.84 13.63
C GLN A 40 -11.31 -16.56 13.34
N PRO A 41 -10.79 -15.62 12.52
CA PRO A 41 -11.33 -14.26 12.39
C PRO A 41 -12.81 -14.21 11.98
N TYR A 42 -13.26 -15.11 11.10
CA TYR A 42 -14.66 -15.13 10.64
C TYR A 42 -15.66 -15.58 11.70
N THR A 43 -15.19 -16.18 12.79
CA THR A 43 -16.04 -16.57 13.93
C THR A 43 -16.14 -15.46 14.99
N MET A 44 -15.30 -14.43 14.87
CA MET A 44 -15.24 -13.33 15.82
C MET A 44 -16.15 -12.19 15.40
N ILE A 45 -17.05 -11.76 16.30
CA ILE A 45 -17.95 -10.63 16.09
C ILE A 45 -17.58 -9.52 17.06
N SER A 46 -17.19 -8.38 16.51
CA SER A 46 -16.92 -7.14 17.24
C SER A 46 -18.15 -6.24 17.25
N PRO A 47 -18.49 -5.59 18.38
CA PRO A 47 -19.56 -4.60 18.43
C PRO A 47 -19.25 -3.32 17.63
N VAL A 48 -17.97 -3.08 17.29
CA VAL A 48 -17.54 -1.89 16.53
C VAL A 48 -17.36 -2.22 15.04
N PHE A 49 -16.76 -3.37 14.73
CA PHE A 49 -16.36 -3.72 13.37
C PHE A 49 -17.25 -4.80 12.71
N GLY A 50 -18.17 -5.41 13.46
CA GLY A 50 -18.95 -6.55 12.99
C GLY A 50 -18.08 -7.80 12.85
N ASN A 51 -18.25 -8.56 11.77
CA ASN A 51 -17.46 -9.76 11.52
C ASN A 51 -15.98 -9.39 11.30
N PHE A 52 -15.10 -9.90 12.16
CA PHE A 52 -13.70 -9.52 12.16
C PHE A 52 -12.95 -10.00 10.90
N GLY A 53 -13.30 -11.18 10.38
CA GLY A 53 -12.74 -11.69 9.12
C GLY A 53 -13.09 -10.80 7.91
N VAL A 54 -14.35 -10.34 7.81
CA VAL A 54 -14.76 -9.41 6.75
C VAL A 54 -14.06 -8.06 6.90
N TYR A 55 -13.92 -7.56 8.13
CA TYR A 55 -13.15 -6.34 8.39
C TYR A 55 -11.69 -6.49 7.94
N GLU A 56 -11.06 -7.62 8.27
CA GLU A 56 -9.68 -7.95 7.91
C GLU A 56 -9.49 -7.97 6.38
N GLU A 57 -10.38 -8.64 5.64
CA GLU A 57 -10.38 -8.61 4.17
C GLU A 57 -10.57 -7.19 3.62
N GLY A 58 -11.46 -6.40 4.23
CA GLY A 58 -11.67 -5.01 3.86
C GLY A 58 -10.38 -4.18 3.96
N LEU A 59 -9.61 -4.36 5.04
CA LEU A 59 -8.31 -3.70 5.18
C LEU A 59 -7.35 -4.09 4.06
N LEU A 60 -7.26 -5.38 3.73
CA LEU A 60 -6.43 -5.87 2.63
C LEU A 60 -6.83 -5.23 1.29
N VAL A 61 -8.12 -5.24 0.96
CA VAL A 61 -8.62 -4.68 -0.30
C VAL A 61 -8.33 -3.18 -0.39
N ILE A 62 -8.62 -2.41 0.67
CA ILE A 62 -8.37 -0.97 0.71
C ILE A 62 -6.87 -0.69 0.53
N ALA A 63 -6.01 -1.42 1.25
CA ALA A 63 -4.57 -1.28 1.12
C ALA A 63 -4.11 -1.51 -0.33
N LEU A 64 -4.52 -2.62 -0.94
CA LEU A 64 -4.17 -2.97 -2.31
C LEU A 64 -4.62 -1.89 -3.30
N VAL A 65 -5.87 -1.41 -3.20
CA VAL A 65 -6.39 -0.37 -4.10
C VAL A 65 -5.52 0.89 -4.05
N PHE A 66 -5.21 1.39 -2.86
CA PHE A 66 -4.39 2.60 -2.71
C PHE A 66 -2.94 2.40 -3.16
N ILE A 67 -2.35 1.23 -2.89
CA ILE A 67 -0.99 0.88 -3.36
C ILE A 67 -0.96 0.80 -4.89
N PHE A 68 -1.95 0.19 -5.53
CA PHE A 68 -2.03 0.13 -7.00
C PHE A 68 -2.22 1.51 -7.62
N ILE A 69 -3.11 2.34 -7.07
CA ILE A 69 -3.28 3.74 -7.50
C ILE A 69 -1.94 4.48 -7.40
N SER A 70 -1.22 4.29 -6.29
CA SER A 70 0.09 4.91 -6.07
C SER A 70 1.12 4.47 -7.13
N ILE A 71 1.21 3.18 -7.43
CA ILE A 71 2.12 2.63 -8.45
C ILE A 71 1.80 3.21 -9.83
N ILE A 72 0.52 3.27 -10.20
CA ILE A 72 0.07 3.83 -11.48
C ILE A 72 0.45 5.31 -11.57
N LEU A 73 0.16 6.10 -10.54
CA LEU A 73 0.49 7.53 -10.50
C LEU A 73 2.01 7.76 -10.58
N LEU A 74 2.82 6.94 -9.92
CA LEU A 74 4.28 7.00 -10.04
C LEU A 74 4.74 6.68 -11.47
N GLY A 75 4.17 5.63 -12.08
CA GLY A 75 4.45 5.27 -13.47
C GLY A 75 4.14 6.40 -14.44
N ILE A 76 2.97 7.04 -14.30
CA ILE A 76 2.56 8.20 -15.11
C ILE A 76 3.49 9.39 -14.85
N SER A 77 3.86 9.66 -13.60
CA SER A 77 4.79 10.74 -13.24
C SER A 77 6.13 10.60 -13.96
N ILE A 78 6.70 9.39 -13.93
CA ILE A 78 7.98 9.05 -14.57
C ILE A 78 7.86 9.14 -16.09
N ALA A 79 6.80 8.55 -16.67
CA ALA A 79 6.57 8.56 -18.12
C ALA A 79 6.39 9.98 -18.67
N HIS A 80 5.61 10.81 -17.97
CA HIS A 80 5.40 12.21 -18.33
C HIS A 80 6.71 13.01 -18.25
N ASN A 81 7.49 12.84 -17.17
CA ASN A 81 8.77 13.55 -17.03
C ASN A 81 9.78 13.10 -18.09
N LYS A 82 9.76 11.83 -18.51
CA LYS A 82 10.60 11.33 -19.60
C LYS A 82 10.20 11.95 -20.95
N SER A 83 8.90 12.07 -21.21
CA SER A 83 8.36 12.74 -22.41
C SER A 83 8.79 14.21 -22.50
N THR A 84 8.90 14.91 -21.37
CA THR A 84 9.34 16.31 -21.31
C THR A 84 10.87 16.49 -21.24
N ASN A 85 11.66 15.43 -21.44
CA ASN A 85 13.12 15.41 -21.27
C ASN A 85 13.59 15.88 -19.88
N GLY A 86 12.73 15.76 -18.88
CA GLY A 86 13.02 16.16 -17.52
C GLY A 86 14.01 15.20 -16.84
N LYS A 87 14.84 15.73 -15.94
CA LYS A 87 15.72 14.93 -15.09
C LYS A 87 15.01 14.53 -13.80
N ILE A 88 15.12 13.25 -13.43
CA ILE A 88 14.68 12.67 -12.15
C ILE A 88 15.89 12.04 -11.45
N SER A 89 16.00 12.25 -10.15
CA SER A 89 17.05 11.62 -9.35
C SER A 89 16.76 10.13 -9.16
N ARG A 90 17.80 9.29 -9.16
CA ARG A 90 17.64 7.84 -8.90
C ARG A 90 16.96 7.57 -7.56
N ARG A 91 17.23 8.38 -6.53
CA ARG A 91 16.63 8.23 -5.20
C ARG A 91 15.11 8.41 -5.23
N THR A 92 14.62 9.37 -6.01
CA THR A 92 13.17 9.61 -6.21
C THR A 92 12.45 8.42 -6.85
N ILE A 93 13.16 7.55 -7.57
CA ILE A 93 12.59 6.34 -8.18
C ILE A 93 12.77 5.14 -7.26
N ILE A 94 13.97 4.94 -6.73
CA ILE A 94 14.34 3.74 -5.95
C ILE A 94 13.58 3.69 -4.63
N THR A 95 13.44 4.81 -3.91
CA THR A 95 12.81 4.81 -2.59
C THR A 95 11.36 4.31 -2.65
N PRO A 96 10.47 4.83 -3.53
CA PRO A 96 9.13 4.27 -3.69
C PRO A 96 9.12 2.80 -4.09
N ILE A 97 10.00 2.38 -5.01
CA ILE A 97 10.06 0.99 -5.46
C ILE A 97 10.39 0.05 -4.30
N LEU A 98 11.37 0.39 -3.47
CA LEU A 98 11.71 -0.40 -2.29
C LEU A 98 10.53 -0.50 -1.31
N LEU A 99 9.79 0.59 -1.12
CA LEU A 99 8.59 0.59 -0.28
C LEU A 99 7.49 -0.33 -0.83
N TYR A 100 7.26 -0.33 -2.14
CA TYR A 100 6.29 -1.26 -2.76
C TYR A 100 6.73 -2.71 -2.64
N ILE A 101 8.01 -3.01 -2.89
CA ILE A 101 8.57 -4.36 -2.74
C ILE A 101 8.37 -4.85 -1.30
N PHE A 102 8.72 -4.02 -0.31
CA PHE A 102 8.51 -4.34 1.10
C PHE A 102 7.03 -4.63 1.40
N THR A 103 6.14 -3.78 0.89
CA THR A 103 4.69 -3.92 1.12
C THR A 103 4.15 -5.23 0.54
N PHE A 104 4.51 -5.56 -0.70
CA PHE A 104 4.08 -6.82 -1.32
C PHE A 104 4.71 -8.05 -0.65
N ALA A 105 5.96 -7.97 -0.22
CA ALA A 105 6.61 -9.06 0.51
C ALA A 105 5.91 -9.32 1.86
N ALA A 106 5.60 -8.26 2.60
CA ALA A 106 4.88 -8.36 3.87
C ALA A 106 3.43 -8.85 3.68
N LEU A 107 2.71 -8.35 2.67
CA LEU A 107 1.37 -8.84 2.33
C LEU A 107 1.40 -10.31 1.91
N GLY A 108 2.35 -10.72 1.07
CA GLY A 108 2.53 -12.11 0.67
C GLY A 108 2.79 -13.02 1.88
N GLY A 109 3.66 -12.60 2.80
CA GLY A 109 3.90 -13.34 4.04
C GLY A 109 2.72 -13.38 5.01
N ALA A 110 1.84 -12.38 4.98
CA ALA A 110 0.64 -12.34 5.81
C ALA A 110 -0.53 -13.17 5.26
N ILE A 111 -0.58 -13.38 3.94
CA ILE A 111 -1.58 -14.20 3.26
C ILE A 111 -1.25 -15.71 3.38
N LEU A 112 0.04 -16.06 3.48
CA LEU A 112 0.56 -17.43 3.58
C LEU A 112 0.63 -17.98 5.03
#